data_AF-A0ABD0R8R9-F1
#
_entry.id   AF-A0ABD0R8R9-F1
#
_cell.length_a   1.000
_cell.length_b   1.000
_cell.length_c   1.000
_cell.angle_alpha   90.00
_cell.angle_beta   90.00
_cell.angle_gamma   90.00
#
_symmetry.space_group_name_H-M   'P 1'
#
loop_
_entity.id
_entity.type
_entity.pdbx_description
1 polymer ?
#
loop_
_entity_poly.entity_id
_entity_poly.type
_entity_poly.pdbx_seq_one_letter_code
_entity_poly.pdbx_strand_id
1 'polypeptide(L)' 'RLIGHGFTFQQDNDPKHTSKLRKSYLERKQSAGIMSVMKWPPQSPDLNPIELLWEELDQDV' A
#
# COMPACT_ATOMS: atom_id res chain seq x y z
N ARG A 1 -13.57 -0.41 -13.32
CA ARG A 1 -13.31 -1.03 -12.00
C ARG A 1 -11.84 -0.78 -11.68
N LEU A 2 -11.51 -0.11 -10.57
CA LEU A 2 -10.15 0.34 -10.26
C LEU A 2 -9.19 -0.78 -9.80
N ILE A 3 -9.71 -1.98 -9.52
CA ILE A 3 -8.93 -3.14 -9.06
C ILE A 3 -9.23 -4.35 -9.97
N GLY A 4 -8.18 -5.05 -10.41
CA GLY A 4 -8.23 -6.21 -11.28
C GLY A 4 -6.83 -6.78 -11.59
N HIS A 5 -6.75 -7.74 -12.52
CA HIS A 5 -5.49 -8.38 -12.90
C HIS A 5 -4.41 -7.36 -13.27
N GLY A 6 -3.21 -7.50 -12.70
CA GLY A 6 -2.10 -6.56 -12.87
C GLY A 6 -2.12 -5.35 -11.91
N PHE A 7 -3.12 -5.24 -11.03
CA PHE A 7 -3.14 -4.19 -10.01
C PHE A 7 -2.10 -4.47 -8.90
N THR A 8 -1.26 -3.48 -8.63
CA THR A 8 -0.28 -3.52 -7.53
C THR A 8 -0.74 -2.67 -6.37
N PHE A 9 -0.95 -3.30 -5.22
CA PHE A 9 -1.32 -2.62 -3.98
C PHE A 9 -0.05 -2.23 -3.21
N GLN A 10 0.10 -0.92 -2.95
CA GLN A 10 1.19 -0.35 -2.15
C GLN A 10 0.64 0.14 -0.80
N GLN A 11 1.42 -0.05 0.27
CA GLN A 11 1.09 0.43 1.61
C GLN A 11 2.39 0.60 2.41
N ASP A 12 2.41 1.57 3.32
CA ASP A 12 3.45 1.70 4.34
C ASP A 12 3.32 0.53 5.34
N ASN A 13 4.43 -0.12 5.66
CA ASN A 13 4.44 -1.24 6.60
C ASN A 13 4.28 -0.81 8.07
N ASP A 14 3.50 0.26 8.31
CA ASP A 14 3.21 0.78 9.65
C ASP A 14 2.49 -0.29 10.50
N PRO A 15 2.94 -0.51 11.75
CA PRO A 15 2.30 -1.46 12.67
C PRO A 15 0.78 -1.35 12.76
N LYS A 16 0.21 -0.15 12.64
CA LYS A 16 -1.25 0.08 12.68
C LYS A 16 -2.02 -0.68 11.61
N HIS A 17 -1.36 -1.01 10.49
CA HIS A 17 -1.96 -1.76 9.40
C HIS A 17 -1.75 -3.28 9.51
N THR A 18 -1.13 -3.80 10.57
CA THR A 18 -0.71 -5.21 10.64
C THR A 18 -1.73 -6.19 11.24
N SER A 19 -3.00 -5.79 11.38
CA SER A 19 -4.05 -6.64 11.95
C SER A 19 -4.20 -7.97 11.19
N LYS A 20 -4.57 -9.04 11.92
CA LYS A 20 -4.77 -10.39 11.33
C LYS A 20 -5.81 -10.35 10.21
N LEU A 21 -6.92 -9.62 10.44
CA LEU A 21 -7.99 -9.46 9.46
C LEU A 21 -7.48 -8.84 8.15
N ARG A 22 -6.69 -7.76 8.25
CA ARG A 22 -6.08 -7.08 7.09
C ARG A 22 -5.13 -8.01 6.34
N LYS A 23 -4.24 -8.71 7.04
CA LYS A 23 -3.31 -9.68 6.43
C LYS A 23 -4.05 -10.78 5.68
N SER A 24 -5.00 -11.45 6.33
CA SER A 24 -5.77 -12.52 5.69
C SER A 24 -6.61 -12.05 4.50
N TYR A 25 -7.11 -10.80 4.52
CA TYR A 25 -7.81 -10.24 3.37
C TYR A 25 -6.87 -10.08 2.16
N LEU A 26 -5.70 -9.48 2.36
CA LEU A 26 -4.72 -9.26 1.30
C LEU A 26 -4.20 -10.58 0.72
N GLU A 27 -3.89 -11.56 1.57
CA GLU A 27 -3.47 -12.91 1.16
C GLU A 27 -4.51 -13.60 0.28
N ARG A 28 -5.81 -13.52 0.64
CA ARG A 28 -6.88 -14.08 -0.21
C ARG A 28 -6.99 -13.37 -1.55
N LYS A 29 -6.87 -12.04 -1.59
CA LYS A 29 -6.94 -11.27 -2.84
C LYS A 29 -5.74 -11.55 -3.75
N GLN A 30 -4.55 -11.71 -3.16
CA GLN A 30 -3.34 -12.07 -3.89
C GLN A 30 -3.41 -13.50 -4.44
N SER A 31 -3.86 -14.46 -3.62
CA SER A 31 -4.00 -15.86 -4.05
C SER A 31 -5.06 -16.03 -5.15
N ALA A 32 -6.09 -15.19 -5.16
CA ALA A 32 -7.10 -15.16 -6.21
C ALA A 32 -6.66 -14.43 -7.50
N GLY A 33 -5.41 -13.94 -7.58
CA GLY A 33 -4.90 -13.20 -8.73
C GLY A 33 -5.56 -11.84 -8.96
N ILE A 34 -6.27 -11.31 -7.96
CA ILE A 34 -7.01 -10.04 -8.07
C ILE A 34 -6.07 -8.84 -7.96
N MET A 35 -4.99 -8.96 -7.19
CA MET A 35 -3.96 -7.94 -7.01
C MET A 35 -2.64 -8.57 -6.56
N SER A 36 -1.53 -7.85 -6.71
CA SER A 36 -0.26 -8.16 -6.07
C SER A 36 0.03 -7.17 -4.97
N VAL A 37 0.39 -7.64 -3.78
CA VAL A 37 0.84 -6.76 -2.69
C VAL A 37 2.34 -6.51 -2.88
N MET A 38 2.74 -5.24 -2.99
CA MET A 38 4.14 -4.87 -3.06
C MET A 38 4.82 -5.07 -1.71
N LYS A 39 6.02 -5.66 -1.71
CA LYS A 39 6.87 -5.70 -0.52
C LYS A 39 7.55 -4.35 -0.35
N TRP A 40 7.29 -3.70 0.77
CA TRP A 40 7.88 -2.40 1.09
C TRP A 40 9.02 -2.53 2.11
N PRO A 41 10.18 -1.88 1.90
CA PRO A 41 11.21 -1.79 2.93
C PRO A 41 10.70 -0.99 4.14
N PRO A 42 10.99 -1.41 5.38
CA PRO A 42 10.61 -0.64 6.56
C PRO A 42 11.35 0.70 6.59
N GLN A 43 10.71 1.75 7.12
CA GLN A 43 11.30 3.09 7.30
C GLN A 43 11.79 3.75 5.99
N SER A 44 11.09 3.52 4.88
CA SER A 44 11.36 4.18 3.60
C SER A 44 10.21 5.11 3.21
N PRO A 45 10.09 6.29 3.86
CA PRO A 45 9.09 7.30 3.51
C PRO A 45 9.38 7.95 2.16
N ASP A 46 10.66 8.04 1.78
CA ASP A 46 11.14 8.55 0.48
C ASP A 46 10.56 7.79 -0.71
N LEU A 47 10.26 6.52 -0.53
CA LEU A 47 9.66 5.70 -1.57
C LEU A 47 8.13 5.88 -1.64
N ASN A 48 7.49 6.37 -0.57
CA ASN A 48 6.03 6.27 -0.40
C ASN A 48 5.37 7.42 -1.19
N PRO A 49 4.65 7.13 -2.31
CA PRO A 49 4.18 8.19 -3.20
C PRO A 49 3.21 9.17 -2.53
N ILE A 50 2.57 8.76 -1.43
CA ILE A 50 1.67 9.64 -0.69
C ILE A 50 2.44 10.70 0.11
N GLU A 51 3.66 10.41 0.58
CA GLU A 51 4.48 11.38 1.33
C GLU A 51 4.89 12.55 0.42
N LEU A 52 5.25 12.24 -0.83
CA LEU A 52 5.51 13.27 -1.84
C LEU A 52 4.27 14.13 -2.09
N LEU A 53 3.09 13.53 -2.16
CA LEU A 53 1.84 14.29 -2.32
C LEU A 53 1.54 15.16 -1.10
N TRP A 54 1.78 14.68 0.12
CA TRP A 54 1.63 15.48 1.33
C TRP A 54 2.59 16.65 1.36
N GLU A 55 3.86 16.46 0.96
CA GLU A 55 4.85 17.53 0.88
C GLU A 55 4.41 18.64 -0.10
N GLU A 56 3.93 18.28 -1.28
CA GLU A 56 3.39 19.26 -2.24
C GLU A 56 2.17 20.00 -1.67
N LEU A 57 1.26 19.28 -1.01
CA LEU A 57 0.08 19.89 -0.38
C LEU A 57 0.44 20.84 0.76
N ASP A 58 1.47 20.54 1.55
CA ASP A 58 1.93 21.40 2.63
C ASP A 58 2.64 22.67 2.11
N GLN A 59 3.25 22.62 0.92
CA GLN A 59 3.88 23.77 0.27
C GLN A 59 2.87 24.72 -0.40
N ASP A 60 1.69 24.21 -0.77
CA ASP A 60 0.59 24.97 -1.36
C ASP A 60 -0.28 25.72 -0.31
N VAL A 61 0.05 25.63 0.98
CA VAL A 61 -0.64 26.31 2.12
C VAL A 61 0.14 27.52 2.60
#